data_AF-A0A925V0N5-F1
#
_entry.id   AF-A0A925V0N5-F1
#
_cell.length_a   1.000
_cell.length_b   1.000
_cell.length_c   1.000
_cell.angle_alpha   90.00
_cell.angle_beta   90.00
_cell.angle_gamma   90.00
#
_symmetry.space_group_name_H-M   'P 1'
#
loop_
_entity.id
_entity.type
_entity.pdbx_description
1 polymer ?
#
loop_
_entity_poly.entity_id
_entity_poly.type
_entity_poly.pdbx_seq_one_letter_code
_entity_poly.pdbx_strand_id
1 'polypeptide(L)'
;MQWVVRSIVIGLGAIPPALWFMHVLQKDEVFQERAATPTYSPNFKVMFLGYVLMIVLAGFTLLRPGIRDDKRRLAGMGLAAFLVVSMFFAATGVPSDGYFMSMPVWLATFAMAAAACALLATDSVAVNLVVAWAVIGLVAPYFPSLFERKLTMGLSIPWAILAALGIAAIVLYKDRSKRNLITVLTILVLSGTSIRWFFREIDLINLNVSNTTLHSVYLSRDVQQIVAYLNKNSSSTNRTVVIAMPGVAQKDPELVDTFRAPIVPDINPVLSGLTGVYSFAGHWSETPDYINRRNDATRIFLEETLEAKRQEILDRVKPHYLVAPDPKAFPGIADLSGLGTVVAGSSQFVLIKLDM
;
A
#
# COMPACT_ATOMS: atom_id res chain seq x y z
N MET A 1 -30.17 -25.57 4.34
CA MET A 1 -30.62 -24.48 5.24
C MET A 1 -29.48 -23.90 6.10
N GLN A 2 -28.71 -24.72 6.84
CA GLN A 2 -27.60 -24.22 7.69
C GLN A 2 -26.55 -23.36 6.97
N TRP A 3 -26.22 -23.67 5.71
CA TRP A 3 -25.24 -22.88 4.94
C TRP A 3 -25.74 -21.47 4.60
N VAL A 4 -27.01 -21.33 4.20
CA VAL A 4 -27.63 -20.02 3.92
C VAL A 4 -27.57 -19.16 5.18
N VAL A 5 -27.88 -19.74 6.34
CA VAL A 5 -27.77 -19.05 7.63
C VAL A 5 -26.33 -18.60 7.90
N ARG A 6 -25.32 -19.45 7.67
CA ARG A 6 -23.90 -19.06 7.86
C ARG A 6 -23.47 -17.94 6.91
N SER A 7 -23.84 -18.02 5.64
CA SER A 7 -23.53 -16.97 4.65
C SER A 7 -24.19 -15.65 5.01
N ILE A 8 -25.44 -15.69 5.49
CA ILE A 8 -26.14 -14.53 6.03
C ILE A 8 -25.38 -13.98 7.25
N VAL A 9 -25.00 -14.81 8.21
CA VAL A 9 -24.26 -14.38 9.41
C VAL A 9 -22.93 -13.72 9.05
N ILE A 10 -22.16 -14.30 8.12
CA ILE A 10 -20.90 -13.71 7.63
C ILE A 10 -21.17 -12.35 6.97
N GLY A 11 -22.20 -12.27 6.11
CA GLY A 11 -22.59 -11.02 5.47
C GLY A 11 -23.05 -9.95 6.46
N LEU A 12 -23.85 -10.33 7.46
CA LEU A 12 -24.27 -9.47 8.56
C LEU A 12 -23.07 -8.96 9.37
N GLY A 13 -22.01 -9.75 9.51
CA GLY A 13 -20.77 -9.33 10.16
C GLY A 13 -20.06 -8.18 9.45
N ALA A 14 -20.29 -7.98 8.14
CA ALA A 14 -19.77 -6.85 7.39
C ALA A 14 -20.60 -5.56 7.56
N ILE A 15 -21.83 -5.64 8.07
CA ILE A 15 -22.72 -4.48 8.21
C ILE A 15 -22.22 -3.47 9.25
N PRO A 16 -21.88 -3.85 10.50
CA PRO A 16 -21.37 -2.89 11.48
C PRO A 16 -20.14 -2.09 11.02
N PRO A 17 -19.07 -2.70 10.45
CA PRO A 17 -17.95 -1.92 9.94
C PRO A 17 -18.33 -1.06 8.75
N ALA A 18 -19.20 -1.52 7.84
CA ALA A 18 -19.68 -0.71 6.72
C ALA A 18 -20.45 0.54 7.19
N LEU A 19 -21.37 0.38 8.14
CA LEU A 19 -22.12 1.49 8.74
C LEU A 19 -21.20 2.45 9.50
N TRP A 20 -20.19 1.92 10.21
CA TRP A 20 -19.17 2.74 10.85
C TRP A 20 -18.37 3.56 9.82
N PHE A 21 -17.91 2.93 8.73
CA PHE A 21 -17.20 3.66 7.68
C PHE A 21 -18.08 4.71 7.00
N MET A 22 -19.37 4.43 6.78
CA MET A 22 -20.32 5.44 6.30
C MET A 22 -20.45 6.61 7.28
N HIS A 23 -20.53 6.33 8.59
CA HIS A 23 -20.60 7.36 9.62
C HIS A 23 -19.36 8.25 9.62
N VAL A 24 -18.16 7.65 9.60
CA VAL A 24 -16.89 8.37 9.56
C VAL A 24 -16.77 9.17 8.27
N LEU A 25 -17.15 8.59 7.12
CA LEU A 25 -17.19 9.29 5.84
C LEU A 25 -18.08 10.52 5.84
N GLN A 26 -19.17 10.52 6.61
CA GLN A 26 -20.06 11.68 6.71
C GLN A 26 -19.53 12.78 7.64
N LYS A 27 -18.64 12.47 8.58
CA LYS A 27 -18.26 13.37 9.68
C LYS A 27 -16.80 13.80 9.70
N ASP A 28 -15.90 13.04 9.10
CA ASP A 28 -14.47 13.26 9.14
C ASP A 28 -13.96 13.68 7.76
N GLU A 29 -13.61 14.96 7.61
CA GLU A 29 -13.09 15.54 6.36
C GLU A 29 -11.79 14.87 5.91
N VAL A 30 -10.91 14.52 6.86
CA VAL A 30 -9.66 13.81 6.55
C VAL A 30 -9.98 12.42 5.99
N PHE A 31 -10.97 11.75 6.55
CA PHE A 31 -11.42 10.47 6.03
C PHE A 31 -12.08 10.60 4.64
N GLN A 32 -12.84 11.67 4.38
CA GLN A 32 -13.41 11.95 3.06
C GLN A 32 -12.33 12.11 1.99
N GLU A 33 -11.28 12.89 2.27
CA GLU A 33 -10.18 13.08 1.34
C GLU A 33 -9.37 11.80 1.13
N ARG A 34 -9.13 11.02 2.20
CA ARG A 34 -8.51 9.68 2.10
C ARG A 34 -9.33 8.76 1.20
N ALA A 35 -10.66 8.77 1.37
CA ALA A 35 -11.56 7.96 0.58
C ALA A 35 -11.56 8.42 -0.88
N ALA A 36 -11.54 9.73 -1.14
CA ALA A 36 -11.51 10.31 -2.47
C ALA A 36 -10.21 10.07 -3.26
N THR A 37 -9.14 9.61 -2.61
CA THR A 37 -7.85 9.36 -3.27
C THR A 37 -7.88 8.09 -4.13
N PRO A 38 -7.71 8.20 -5.47
CA PRO A 38 -7.72 7.03 -6.34
C PRO A 38 -6.56 6.09 -6.01
N THR A 39 -6.86 4.80 -5.85
CA THR A 39 -5.90 3.76 -5.47
C THR A 39 -6.07 2.53 -6.36
N TYR A 40 -5.82 2.74 -7.66
CA TYR A 40 -6.01 1.74 -8.70
C TYR A 40 -5.25 0.44 -8.44
N SER A 41 -5.88 -0.68 -8.78
CA SER A 41 -5.26 -2.00 -8.76
C SER A 41 -4.16 -2.09 -9.84
N PRO A 42 -3.09 -2.87 -9.62
CA PRO A 42 -2.18 -3.20 -10.70
C PRO A 42 -2.91 -3.89 -11.86
N ASN A 43 -2.37 -3.71 -13.07
CA ASN A 43 -2.86 -4.40 -14.26
C ASN A 43 -2.98 -5.91 -14.00
N PHE A 44 -4.08 -6.53 -14.44
CA PHE A 44 -4.37 -7.94 -14.19
C PHE A 44 -3.25 -8.88 -14.64
N LYS A 45 -2.53 -8.56 -15.73
CA LYS A 45 -1.38 -9.37 -16.17
C LYS A 45 -0.29 -9.40 -15.12
N VAL A 46 0.03 -8.26 -14.51
CA VAL A 46 1.07 -8.16 -13.46
C VAL A 46 0.64 -8.96 -12.24
N MET A 47 -0.61 -8.78 -11.79
CA MET A 47 -1.15 -9.54 -10.66
C MET A 47 -1.14 -11.05 -10.95
N PHE A 48 -1.67 -11.46 -12.11
CA PHE A 48 -1.72 -12.86 -12.52
C PHE A 48 -0.33 -13.51 -12.62
N LEU A 49 0.65 -12.82 -13.23
CA LEU A 49 2.02 -13.31 -13.31
C LEU A 49 2.65 -13.53 -11.92
N GLY A 50 2.28 -12.71 -10.93
CA GLY A 50 2.68 -12.91 -9.54
C GLY A 50 2.10 -14.18 -8.90
N TYR A 51 0.95 -14.67 -9.38
CA TYR A 51 0.24 -15.82 -8.82
C TYR A 51 0.25 -17.07 -9.70
N VAL A 52 0.67 -17.00 -10.96
CA VAL A 52 0.47 -18.06 -11.97
C VAL A 52 0.98 -19.42 -11.51
N LEU A 53 2.15 -19.47 -10.87
CA LEU A 53 2.70 -20.73 -10.38
C LEU A 53 1.85 -21.35 -9.27
N MET A 54 1.34 -20.53 -8.34
CA MET A 54 0.42 -20.99 -7.29
C MET A 54 -0.94 -21.39 -7.88
N ILE A 55 -1.45 -20.66 -8.87
CA ILE A 55 -2.70 -21.00 -9.57
C ILE A 55 -2.59 -22.35 -10.29
N VAL A 56 -1.47 -22.60 -10.97
CA VAL A 56 -1.20 -23.88 -11.64
C VAL A 56 -1.13 -25.02 -10.61
N LEU A 57 -0.42 -24.82 -9.50
CA LEU A 57 -0.33 -25.82 -8.42
C LEU A 57 -1.69 -26.06 -7.75
N ALA A 58 -2.48 -25.00 -7.53
CA ALA A 58 -3.86 -25.10 -7.06
C ALA A 58 -4.76 -25.89 -8.02
N GLY A 59 -4.52 -25.77 -9.33
CA GLY A 59 -5.20 -26.57 -10.36
C GLY A 59 -5.05 -28.08 -10.12
N PHE A 60 -3.88 -28.56 -9.68
CA PHE A 60 -3.70 -29.99 -9.35
C PHE A 60 -4.52 -30.45 -8.15
N THR A 61 -4.83 -29.57 -7.19
CA THR A 61 -5.79 -29.87 -6.11
C THR A 61 -7.17 -30.17 -6.69
N LEU A 62 -7.57 -29.40 -7.70
CA LEU A 62 -8.87 -29.48 -8.34
C LEU A 62 -8.96 -30.62 -9.38
N LEU A 63 -7.84 -31.10 -9.91
CA LEU A 63 -7.78 -32.20 -10.88
C LEU A 63 -7.71 -33.62 -10.27
N ARG A 64 -7.91 -33.76 -8.95
CA ARG A 64 -7.90 -35.08 -8.30
C ARG A 64 -8.96 -36.01 -8.94
N PRO A 65 -8.70 -37.33 -9.08
CA PRO A 65 -9.58 -38.26 -9.80
C PRO A 65 -11.07 -38.17 -9.42
N GLY A 66 -11.38 -38.07 -8.12
CA GLY A 66 -12.77 -37.93 -7.66
C GLY A 66 -13.46 -36.59 -7.97
N ILE A 67 -12.72 -35.58 -8.44
CA ILE A 67 -13.26 -34.30 -8.93
C ILE A 67 -13.42 -34.32 -10.46
N ARG A 68 -12.50 -35.01 -11.16
CA ARG A 68 -12.53 -35.14 -12.63
C ARG A 68 -13.79 -35.84 -13.14
N ASP A 69 -14.36 -36.75 -12.36
CA ASP A 69 -15.57 -37.47 -12.73
C ASP A 69 -16.86 -36.66 -12.46
N ASP A 70 -16.77 -35.52 -11.75
CA ASP A 70 -17.88 -34.61 -11.50
C ASP A 70 -17.97 -33.55 -12.62
N LYS A 71 -18.86 -33.78 -13.60
CA LYS A 71 -19.13 -32.85 -14.71
C LYS A 71 -19.43 -31.42 -14.25
N ARG A 72 -20.09 -31.24 -13.09
CA ARG A 72 -20.38 -29.91 -12.53
C ARG A 72 -19.09 -29.20 -12.15
N ARG A 73 -18.17 -29.89 -11.48
CA ARG A 73 -16.88 -29.31 -11.07
C ARG A 73 -15.97 -29.05 -12.26
N LEU A 74 -15.96 -29.92 -13.27
CA LEU A 74 -15.27 -29.64 -14.54
C LEU A 74 -15.80 -28.36 -15.21
N ALA A 75 -17.11 -28.17 -15.23
CA ALA A 75 -17.70 -26.93 -15.73
C ALA A 75 -17.28 -25.71 -14.90
N GLY A 76 -17.25 -25.83 -13.56
CA GLY A 76 -16.74 -24.79 -12.67
C GLY A 76 -15.27 -24.43 -12.91
N MET A 77 -14.41 -25.43 -13.12
CA MET A 77 -13.00 -25.23 -13.49
C MET A 77 -12.87 -24.56 -14.85
N GLY A 78 -13.64 -25.00 -15.84
CA GLY A 78 -13.68 -24.40 -17.17
C GLY A 78 -14.12 -22.94 -17.12
N LEU A 79 -15.13 -22.62 -16.31
CA LEU A 79 -15.60 -21.25 -16.12
C LEU A 79 -14.56 -20.37 -15.42
N ALA A 80 -13.89 -20.87 -14.37
CA ALA A 80 -12.81 -20.16 -13.70
C ALA A 80 -11.61 -19.93 -14.62
N ALA A 81 -11.23 -20.92 -15.42
CA ALA A 81 -10.15 -20.79 -16.40
C ALA A 81 -10.51 -19.78 -17.50
N PHE A 82 -11.73 -19.85 -18.03
CA PHE A 82 -12.25 -18.89 -18.99
C PHE A 82 -12.21 -17.47 -18.43
N LEU A 83 -12.71 -17.27 -17.20
CA LEU A 83 -12.67 -15.99 -16.50
C LEU A 83 -11.25 -15.41 -16.44
N VAL A 84 -10.27 -16.20 -15.98
CA VAL A 84 -8.86 -15.78 -15.88
C VAL A 84 -8.28 -15.43 -17.25
N VAL A 85 -8.52 -16.28 -18.26
CA VAL A 85 -8.02 -16.06 -19.62
C VAL A 85 -8.65 -14.80 -20.23
N SER A 86 -9.97 -14.62 -20.10
CA SER A 86 -10.68 -13.43 -20.56
C SER A 86 -10.15 -12.16 -19.89
N MET A 87 -9.97 -12.17 -18.57
CA MET A 87 -9.38 -11.03 -17.86
C MET A 87 -7.93 -10.75 -18.30
N PHE A 88 -7.13 -11.79 -18.54
CA PHE A 88 -5.76 -11.65 -19.01
C PHE A 88 -5.68 -10.98 -20.38
N PHE A 89 -6.51 -11.41 -21.33
CA PHE A 89 -6.54 -10.83 -22.67
C PHE A 89 -7.22 -9.45 -22.69
N ALA A 90 -8.22 -9.22 -21.85
CA ALA A 90 -8.88 -7.93 -21.70
C ALA A 90 -8.00 -6.85 -21.06
N ALA A 91 -6.95 -7.23 -20.30
CA ALA A 91 -6.01 -6.29 -19.67
C ALA A 91 -5.06 -5.62 -20.70
N THR A 92 -5.63 -4.85 -21.63
CA THR A 92 -4.92 -4.05 -22.62
C THR A 92 -4.64 -2.65 -22.07
N GLY A 93 -3.42 -2.42 -21.57
CA GLY A 93 -2.97 -1.10 -21.11
C GLY A 93 -3.64 -0.62 -19.81
N VAL A 94 -3.34 0.63 -19.45
CA VAL A 94 -3.99 1.37 -18.35
C VAL A 94 -5.05 2.26 -18.98
N PRO A 95 -6.36 2.09 -18.67
CA PRO A 95 -7.41 2.97 -19.19
C PRO A 95 -7.18 4.43 -18.78
N SER A 96 -7.54 5.38 -19.64
CA SER A 96 -7.44 6.83 -19.38
C SER A 96 -8.17 7.27 -18.11
N ASP A 97 -9.20 6.51 -17.74
CA ASP A 97 -10.12 6.79 -16.64
C ASP A 97 -9.72 6.06 -15.35
N GLY A 98 -8.56 5.37 -15.38
CA GLY A 98 -7.93 4.70 -14.24
C GLY A 98 -8.48 3.32 -13.88
N TYR A 99 -9.75 3.03 -14.15
CA TYR A 99 -10.39 1.76 -13.79
C TYR A 99 -10.32 0.70 -14.90
N PHE A 100 -9.97 -0.54 -14.54
CA PHE A 100 -9.88 -1.66 -15.49
C PHE A 100 -11.25 -2.09 -16.06
N MET A 101 -12.30 -2.01 -15.26
CA MET A 101 -13.65 -2.46 -15.63
C MET A 101 -14.67 -1.35 -15.40
N SER A 102 -15.75 -1.33 -16.18
CA SER A 102 -16.95 -0.56 -15.80
C SER A 102 -17.79 -1.35 -14.80
N MET A 103 -18.69 -0.69 -14.06
CA MET A 103 -19.54 -1.36 -13.07
C MET A 103 -20.34 -2.55 -13.66
N PRO A 104 -20.96 -2.44 -14.86
CA PRO A 104 -21.65 -3.59 -15.46
C PRO A 104 -20.72 -4.76 -15.79
N VAL A 105 -19.51 -4.46 -16.29
CA VAL A 105 -18.50 -5.49 -16.61
C VAL A 105 -18.05 -6.17 -15.33
N TRP A 106 -17.73 -5.41 -14.28
CA TRP A 106 -17.35 -5.98 -12.99
C TRP A 106 -18.44 -6.85 -12.39
N LEU A 107 -19.72 -6.42 -12.43
CA LEU A 107 -20.85 -7.22 -11.95
C LEU A 107 -20.97 -8.55 -12.71
N ALA A 108 -20.81 -8.53 -14.04
CA ALA A 108 -20.84 -9.74 -14.86
C ALA A 108 -19.66 -10.68 -14.53
N THR A 109 -18.45 -10.12 -14.41
CA THR A 109 -17.23 -10.86 -14.02
C THR A 109 -17.36 -11.46 -12.62
N PHE A 110 -17.90 -10.71 -11.66
CA PHE A 110 -18.14 -11.17 -10.29
C PHE A 110 -19.21 -12.27 -10.24
N ALA A 111 -20.32 -12.12 -10.97
CA ALA A 111 -21.33 -13.16 -11.08
C ALA A 111 -20.76 -14.45 -11.68
N MET A 112 -19.89 -14.34 -12.69
CA MET A 112 -19.19 -15.47 -13.29
C MET A 112 -18.25 -16.16 -12.28
N ALA A 113 -17.50 -15.39 -11.49
CA ALA A 113 -16.66 -15.89 -10.42
C ALA A 113 -17.49 -16.61 -9.34
N ALA A 114 -18.62 -16.04 -8.93
CA ALA A 114 -19.54 -16.66 -7.97
C ALA A 114 -20.14 -17.97 -8.52
N ALA A 115 -20.55 -17.99 -9.79
CA ALA A 115 -21.02 -19.19 -10.46
C ALA A 115 -19.94 -20.28 -10.51
N ALA A 116 -18.69 -19.91 -10.82
CA ALA A 116 -17.57 -20.84 -10.80
C ALA A 116 -17.36 -21.43 -9.39
N CYS A 117 -17.43 -20.59 -8.33
CA CYS A 117 -17.35 -21.05 -6.95
C CYS A 117 -18.48 -22.01 -6.57
N ALA A 118 -19.72 -21.72 -7.00
CA ALA A 118 -20.87 -22.57 -6.75
C ALA A 118 -20.74 -23.95 -7.42
N LEU A 119 -20.22 -23.99 -8.65
CA LEU A 119 -19.96 -25.23 -9.39
C LEU A 119 -18.78 -26.03 -8.80
N LEU A 120 -17.77 -25.35 -8.27
CA LEU A 120 -16.60 -25.95 -7.61
C LEU A 120 -16.88 -26.43 -6.17
N ALA A 121 -18.06 -26.13 -5.62
CA ALA A 121 -18.39 -26.43 -4.23
C ALA A 121 -18.26 -27.93 -3.91
N THR A 122 -17.71 -28.18 -2.72
CA THR A 122 -17.53 -29.49 -2.11
C THR A 122 -18.32 -29.60 -0.80
N ASP A 123 -18.34 -30.77 -0.19
CA ASP A 123 -18.96 -30.95 1.12
C ASP A 123 -18.13 -30.28 2.25
N SER A 124 -16.87 -29.94 1.97
CA SER A 124 -15.99 -29.26 2.90
C SER A 124 -16.17 -27.74 2.84
N VAL A 125 -16.77 -27.19 3.90
CA VAL A 125 -16.96 -25.73 4.06
C VAL A 125 -15.63 -24.99 4.03
N ALA A 126 -14.58 -25.54 4.64
CA ALA A 126 -13.26 -24.92 4.69
C ALA A 126 -12.65 -24.78 3.29
N VAL A 127 -12.74 -25.84 2.47
CA VAL A 127 -12.23 -25.79 1.09
C VAL A 127 -13.03 -24.78 0.25
N ASN A 128 -14.36 -24.78 0.40
CA ASN A 128 -15.21 -23.83 -0.33
C ASN A 128 -14.89 -22.37 0.01
N LEU A 129 -14.60 -22.07 1.28
CA LEU A 129 -14.19 -20.73 1.71
C LEU A 129 -12.87 -20.33 1.05
N VAL A 130 -11.86 -21.21 1.07
CA VAL A 130 -10.55 -20.93 0.47
C VAL A 130 -10.65 -20.76 -1.05
N VAL A 131 -11.42 -21.60 -1.74
CA VAL A 131 -11.67 -21.49 -3.18
C VAL A 131 -12.42 -20.20 -3.51
N ALA A 132 -13.47 -19.87 -2.75
CA ALA A 132 -14.21 -18.63 -2.95
C ALA A 132 -13.30 -17.41 -2.74
N TRP A 133 -12.47 -17.41 -1.68
CA TRP A 133 -11.50 -16.35 -1.45
C TRP A 133 -10.49 -16.22 -2.59
N ALA A 134 -9.95 -17.33 -3.09
CA ALA A 134 -9.03 -17.33 -4.23
C ALA A 134 -9.67 -16.75 -5.50
N VAL A 135 -10.84 -17.27 -5.90
CA VAL A 135 -11.49 -16.94 -7.17
C VAL A 135 -12.12 -15.55 -7.13
N ILE A 136 -12.89 -15.22 -6.08
CA ILE A 136 -13.46 -13.88 -5.91
C ILE A 136 -12.35 -12.85 -5.73
N GLY A 137 -11.26 -13.22 -5.03
CA GLY A 137 -10.10 -12.37 -4.82
C GLY A 137 -9.36 -11.96 -6.10
N LEU A 138 -9.53 -12.68 -7.21
CA LEU A 138 -9.00 -12.23 -8.52
C LEU A 138 -9.83 -11.11 -9.14
N VAL A 139 -11.11 -11.02 -8.81
CA VAL A 139 -12.07 -10.06 -9.41
C VAL A 139 -12.29 -8.85 -8.50
N ALA A 140 -12.33 -9.07 -7.18
CA ALA A 140 -12.62 -8.01 -6.20
C ALA A 140 -11.72 -6.78 -6.33
N PRO A 141 -10.40 -6.88 -6.56
CA PRO A 141 -9.53 -5.71 -6.74
C PRO A 141 -9.88 -4.79 -7.90
N TYR A 142 -10.72 -5.23 -8.84
CA TYR A 142 -11.12 -4.45 -10.02
C TYR A 142 -12.52 -3.85 -9.89
N PHE A 143 -13.04 -3.76 -8.66
CA PHE A 143 -14.27 -3.05 -8.38
C PHE A 143 -14.09 -1.58 -8.73
N PRO A 144 -14.90 -1.00 -9.64
CA PRO A 144 -14.66 0.34 -10.20
C PRO A 144 -15.10 1.44 -9.25
N SER A 145 -14.42 1.50 -8.12
CA SER A 145 -14.58 2.46 -7.05
C SER A 145 -13.26 2.60 -6.31
N LEU A 146 -13.26 3.41 -5.26
CA LEU A 146 -12.06 3.69 -4.47
C LEU A 146 -11.62 2.42 -3.71
N PHE A 147 -10.31 2.31 -3.44
CA PHE A 147 -9.67 1.22 -2.66
C PHE A 147 -9.36 -0.11 -3.37
N GLU A 148 -9.36 -0.16 -4.69
CA GLU A 148 -8.97 -1.32 -5.51
C GLU A 148 -7.70 -2.05 -4.99
N ARG A 149 -6.58 -1.34 -4.82
CA ARG A 149 -5.31 -1.95 -4.37
C ARG A 149 -5.41 -2.56 -2.98
N LYS A 150 -6.24 -2.04 -2.07
CA LYS A 150 -6.35 -2.58 -0.70
C LYS A 150 -6.97 -3.96 -0.69
N LEU A 151 -7.83 -4.27 -1.66
CA LEU A 151 -8.44 -5.59 -1.82
C LEU A 151 -7.44 -6.66 -2.29
N THR A 152 -6.23 -6.27 -2.72
CA THR A 152 -5.16 -7.22 -3.04
C THR A 152 -4.45 -7.76 -1.79
N MET A 153 -4.63 -7.12 -0.63
CA MET A 153 -3.97 -7.53 0.61
C MET A 153 -4.47 -8.91 1.04
N GLY A 154 -3.54 -9.84 1.24
CA GLY A 154 -3.85 -11.20 1.67
C GLY A 154 -4.29 -12.17 0.56
N LEU A 155 -4.33 -11.75 -0.71
CA LEU A 155 -4.67 -12.66 -1.82
C LEU A 155 -3.69 -13.83 -1.98
N SER A 156 -2.44 -13.68 -1.53
CA SER A 156 -1.45 -14.76 -1.54
C SER A 156 -1.82 -15.93 -0.64
N ILE A 157 -2.59 -15.70 0.43
CA ILE A 157 -2.92 -16.71 1.43
C ILE A 157 -3.76 -17.86 0.84
N PRO A 158 -4.93 -17.62 0.21
CA PRO A 158 -5.75 -18.70 -0.33
C PRO A 158 -5.04 -19.45 -1.46
N TRP A 159 -4.27 -18.75 -2.31
CA TRP A 159 -3.47 -19.37 -3.36
C TRP A 159 -2.36 -20.26 -2.80
N ALA A 160 -1.67 -19.83 -1.74
CA ALA A 160 -0.64 -20.64 -1.07
C ALA A 160 -1.24 -21.90 -0.43
N ILE A 161 -2.40 -21.80 0.22
CA ILE A 161 -3.11 -22.95 0.81
C ILE A 161 -3.48 -23.96 -0.29
N LEU A 162 -4.11 -23.50 -1.38
CA LEU A 162 -4.51 -24.38 -2.48
C LEU A 162 -3.32 -25.00 -3.20
N ALA A 163 -2.23 -24.25 -3.39
CA ALA A 163 -1.00 -24.75 -3.97
C ALA A 163 -0.36 -25.84 -3.08
N ALA A 164 -0.32 -25.63 -1.76
CA ALA A 164 0.19 -26.62 -0.81
C ALA A 164 -0.63 -27.93 -0.83
N LEU A 165 -1.97 -27.83 -0.90
CA LEU A 165 -2.84 -29.00 -1.07
C LEU A 165 -2.59 -29.74 -2.40
N GLY A 166 -2.19 -29.00 -3.44
CA GLY A 166 -1.91 -29.53 -4.77
C GLY A 166 -0.59 -30.29 -4.79
N ILE A 167 0.45 -29.69 -4.21
CA ILE A 167 1.75 -30.33 -3.98
C ILE A 167 1.55 -31.60 -3.16
N ALA A 168 0.81 -31.51 -2.04
CA ALA A 168 0.49 -32.67 -1.21
C ALA A 168 -0.16 -33.78 -2.04
N ALA A 169 -1.14 -33.45 -2.90
CA ALA A 169 -1.79 -34.41 -3.79
C ALA A 169 -0.78 -35.14 -4.71
N ILE A 170 0.17 -34.40 -5.27
CA ILE A 170 1.17 -34.92 -6.21
C ILE A 170 2.15 -35.86 -5.49
N VAL A 171 2.59 -35.49 -4.28
CA VAL A 171 3.67 -36.20 -3.58
C VAL A 171 3.21 -37.34 -2.70
N LEU A 172 1.92 -37.39 -2.32
CA LEU A 172 1.36 -38.42 -1.43
C LEU A 172 1.61 -39.86 -1.93
N TYR A 173 1.63 -40.06 -3.25
CA TYR A 173 1.81 -41.37 -3.89
C TYR A 173 3.23 -41.62 -4.41
N LYS A 174 4.19 -40.78 -4.00
CA LYS A 174 5.60 -40.91 -4.43
C LYS A 174 6.43 -41.52 -3.32
N ASP A 175 7.52 -42.20 -3.70
CA ASP A 175 8.53 -42.65 -2.75
C ASP A 175 9.15 -41.47 -1.99
N ARG A 176 9.68 -41.75 -0.79
CA ARG A 176 10.18 -40.72 0.14
C ARG A 176 11.22 -39.80 -0.51
N SER A 177 12.12 -40.37 -1.33
CA SER A 177 13.18 -39.60 -2.00
C SER A 177 12.59 -38.60 -2.99
N LYS A 178 11.71 -39.06 -3.90
CA LYS A 178 11.03 -38.17 -4.86
C LYS A 178 10.15 -37.13 -4.18
N ARG A 179 9.42 -37.51 -3.12
CA ARG A 179 8.61 -36.56 -2.34
C ARG A 179 9.47 -35.43 -1.77
N ASN A 180 10.58 -35.76 -1.12
CA ASN A 180 11.47 -34.76 -0.55
C ASN A 180 12.05 -33.84 -1.62
N LEU A 181 12.51 -34.41 -2.75
CA LEU A 181 13.05 -33.64 -3.86
C LEU A 181 12.01 -32.66 -4.44
N ILE A 182 10.80 -33.13 -4.75
CA ILE A 182 9.72 -32.31 -5.29
C ILE A 182 9.36 -31.18 -4.32
N THR A 183 9.23 -31.49 -3.02
CA THR A 183 8.91 -30.49 -2.00
C THR A 183 10.01 -29.42 -1.91
N VAL A 184 11.28 -29.81 -1.84
CA VAL A 184 12.41 -28.85 -1.76
C VAL A 184 12.47 -27.96 -3.01
N LEU A 185 12.41 -28.56 -4.21
CA LEU A 185 12.42 -27.77 -5.45
C LEU A 185 11.24 -26.81 -5.52
N THR A 186 10.05 -27.24 -5.11
CA THR A 186 8.86 -26.39 -5.12
C THR A 186 8.99 -25.23 -4.13
N ILE A 187 9.52 -25.48 -2.93
CA ILE A 187 9.79 -24.42 -1.94
C ILE A 187 10.80 -23.42 -2.51
N LEU A 188 11.89 -23.89 -3.13
CA LEU A 188 12.92 -23.01 -3.69
C LEU A 188 12.36 -22.12 -4.80
N VAL A 189 11.57 -22.69 -5.72
CA VAL A 189 10.96 -21.93 -6.82
C VAL A 189 9.91 -20.94 -6.29
N LEU A 190 9.02 -21.36 -5.40
CA LEU A 190 7.97 -20.47 -4.85
C LEU A 190 8.53 -19.38 -3.93
N SER A 191 9.63 -19.65 -3.24
CA SER A 191 10.27 -18.67 -2.35
C SER A 191 11.10 -17.64 -3.11
N GLY A 192 11.41 -17.85 -4.39
CA GLY A 192 12.28 -16.98 -5.18
C GLY A 192 11.82 -15.51 -5.20
N THR A 193 10.51 -15.27 -5.32
CA THR A 193 9.94 -13.90 -5.28
C THR A 193 10.06 -13.26 -3.90
N SER A 194 9.87 -14.03 -2.83
CA SER A 194 10.01 -13.56 -1.45
C SER A 194 11.46 -13.26 -1.10
N ILE A 195 12.39 -14.09 -1.56
CA ILE A 195 13.83 -13.88 -1.42
C ILE A 195 14.26 -12.62 -2.17
N ARG A 196 13.80 -12.44 -3.41
CA ARG A 196 14.09 -11.22 -4.19
C ARG A 196 13.53 -9.97 -3.51
N TRP A 197 12.32 -10.04 -2.97
CA TRP A 197 11.73 -8.95 -2.18
C TRP A 197 12.59 -8.64 -0.96
N PHE A 198 13.01 -9.66 -0.20
CA PHE A 198 13.87 -9.50 0.97
C PHE A 198 15.21 -8.83 0.64
N PHE A 199 15.90 -9.26 -0.41
CA PHE A 199 17.14 -8.62 -0.85
C PHE A 199 16.91 -7.16 -1.28
N ARG A 200 15.82 -6.88 -2.01
CA ARG A 200 15.45 -5.50 -2.35
C ARG A 200 15.27 -4.63 -1.11
N GLU A 201 14.59 -5.13 -0.07
CA GLU A 201 14.43 -4.37 1.18
C GLU A 201 15.76 -4.13 1.89
N ILE A 202 16.67 -5.11 1.90
CA ILE A 202 18.04 -4.91 2.42
C ILE A 202 18.76 -3.83 1.63
N ASP A 203 18.67 -3.84 0.30
CA ASP A 203 19.30 -2.83 -0.55
C ASP A 203 18.74 -1.43 -0.26
N LEU A 204 17.42 -1.29 -0.13
CA LEU A 204 16.78 -0.03 0.24
C LEU A 204 17.23 0.47 1.62
N ILE A 205 17.37 -0.44 2.61
CA ILE A 205 17.90 -0.12 3.94
C ILE A 205 19.36 0.36 3.85
N ASN A 206 20.20 -0.32 3.08
CA ASN A 206 21.59 0.05 2.87
C ASN A 206 21.73 1.42 2.17
N LEU A 207 20.81 1.72 1.25
CA LEU A 207 20.69 3.02 0.58
C LEU A 207 19.99 4.09 1.44
N ASN A 208 19.60 3.75 2.67
CA ASN A 208 18.89 4.63 3.59
C ASN A 208 17.62 5.25 2.98
N VAL A 209 16.85 4.47 2.23
CA VAL A 209 15.62 4.89 1.56
C VAL A 209 14.47 3.94 1.91
N SER A 210 13.31 4.49 2.21
CA SER A 210 12.09 3.70 2.45
C SER A 210 11.40 3.30 1.14
N ASN A 211 10.46 2.34 1.20
CA ASN A 211 9.60 1.97 0.07
C ASN A 211 8.75 3.13 -0.49
N THR A 212 8.56 4.20 0.28
CA THR A 212 7.87 5.41 -0.20
C THR A 212 8.79 6.38 -0.94
N THR A 213 10.10 6.09 -0.96
CA THR A 213 11.19 6.87 -1.59
C THR A 213 11.42 8.27 -1.03
N LEU A 214 10.55 8.75 -0.12
CA LEU A 214 10.61 10.07 0.48
C LEU A 214 11.23 10.09 1.88
N HIS A 215 11.20 8.97 2.60
CA HIS A 215 11.73 8.88 3.97
C HIS A 215 13.06 8.16 3.99
N SER A 216 13.97 8.60 4.87
CA SER A 216 15.16 7.85 5.24
C SER A 216 14.84 6.76 6.27
N VAL A 217 15.61 5.67 6.26
CA VAL A 217 15.46 4.57 7.23
C VAL A 217 16.05 4.97 8.58
N TYR A 218 17.17 5.68 8.57
CA TYR A 218 17.85 6.18 9.75
C TYR A 218 17.58 7.68 9.94
N LEU A 219 17.44 8.09 11.20
CA LEU A 219 17.34 9.50 11.57
C LEU A 219 18.73 10.12 11.65
N SER A 220 18.93 11.24 10.95
CA SER A 220 20.17 12.00 11.06
C SER A 220 20.34 12.60 12.46
N ARG A 221 21.57 12.96 12.80
CA ARG A 221 21.90 13.53 14.12
C ARG A 221 21.14 14.84 14.37
N ASP A 222 20.96 15.64 13.33
CA ASP A 222 20.20 16.89 13.41
C ASP A 222 18.72 16.61 13.72
N VAL A 223 18.09 15.65 13.02
CA VAL A 223 16.69 15.28 13.30
C VAL A 223 16.53 14.76 14.72
N GLN A 224 17.47 13.96 15.22
CA GLN A 224 17.45 13.50 16.61
C GLN A 224 17.56 14.66 17.62
N GLN A 225 18.41 15.65 17.37
CA GLN A 225 18.52 16.85 18.21
C GLN A 225 17.24 17.70 18.19
N ILE A 226 16.64 17.86 17.00
CA ILE A 226 15.39 18.58 16.81
C ILE A 226 14.25 17.88 17.57
N VAL A 227 14.13 16.56 17.44
CA VAL A 227 13.15 15.75 18.17
C VAL A 227 13.36 15.87 19.68
N ALA A 228 14.61 15.80 20.16
CA ALA A 228 14.92 15.95 21.58
C ALA A 228 14.58 17.35 22.09
N TYR A 229 14.87 18.40 21.32
CA TYR A 229 14.53 19.77 21.65
C TYR A 229 13.01 19.96 21.73
N LEU A 230 12.27 19.50 20.71
CA LEU A 230 10.82 19.62 20.68
C LEU A 230 10.19 18.86 21.84
N ASN A 231 10.60 17.63 22.13
CA ASN A 231 10.10 16.89 23.30
C ASN A 231 10.30 17.59 24.64
N LYS A 232 11.35 18.42 24.77
CA LYS A 232 11.64 19.17 25.99
C LYS A 232 10.90 20.50 26.06
N ASN A 233 10.63 21.14 24.93
CA ASN A 233 10.17 22.54 24.86
C ASN A 233 8.78 22.72 24.26
N SER A 234 8.22 21.70 23.60
CA SER A 234 6.82 21.72 23.16
C SER A 234 5.91 21.51 24.36
N SER A 235 4.78 22.22 24.36
CA SER A 235 3.79 22.07 25.40
C SER A 235 2.92 20.86 25.08
N SER A 236 2.72 19.95 26.04
CA SER A 236 1.71 18.89 25.91
C SER A 236 0.28 19.42 26.01
N THR A 237 0.09 20.65 26.52
CA THR A 237 -1.23 21.26 26.74
C THR A 237 -1.61 22.24 25.63
N ASN A 238 -0.64 22.86 24.96
CA ASN A 238 -0.87 23.82 23.89
C ASN A 238 -0.41 23.27 22.54
N ARG A 239 -1.17 23.56 21.49
CA ARG A 239 -0.87 23.14 20.13
C ARG A 239 0.41 23.79 19.60
N THR A 240 1.51 23.05 19.57
CA THR A 240 2.74 23.47 18.90
C THR A 240 2.69 23.10 17.41
N VAL A 241 2.70 24.09 16.53
CA VAL A 241 2.66 23.90 15.06
C VAL A 241 4.07 24.01 14.49
N VAL A 242 4.46 23.04 13.65
CA VAL A 242 5.76 22.99 12.99
C VAL A 242 5.57 22.86 11.48
N ILE A 243 6.33 23.61 10.69
CA ILE A 243 6.44 23.40 9.25
C ILE A 243 7.83 22.83 8.94
N ALA A 244 7.87 21.70 8.25
CA ALA A 244 9.11 21.16 7.69
C ALA A 244 8.95 20.96 6.18
N MET A 245 10.06 20.96 5.45
CA MET A 245 10.03 20.73 4.02
C MET A 245 9.52 19.30 3.72
N PRO A 246 8.54 19.13 2.82
CA PRO A 246 8.16 17.79 2.35
C PRO A 246 9.31 17.08 1.64
N GLY A 247 9.32 15.76 1.69
CA GLY A 247 10.42 14.99 1.11
C GLY A 247 10.54 15.14 -0.42
N VAL A 248 11.78 15.00 -0.90
CA VAL A 248 12.15 15.01 -2.32
C VAL A 248 12.88 13.70 -2.64
N ALA A 249 12.24 12.84 -3.43
CA ALA A 249 12.82 11.56 -3.84
C ALA A 249 14.02 11.77 -4.79
N GLN A 250 15.02 10.89 -4.71
CA GLN A 250 16.14 10.86 -5.65
C GLN A 250 16.02 9.63 -6.55
N LYS A 251 15.36 9.79 -7.71
CA LYS A 251 15.28 8.71 -8.71
C LYS A 251 16.64 8.50 -9.36
N ASP A 252 17.06 7.24 -9.49
CA ASP A 252 18.26 6.91 -10.27
C ASP A 252 17.97 7.14 -11.76
N PRO A 253 18.78 7.98 -12.46
CA PRO A 253 18.52 8.29 -13.86
C PRO A 253 18.78 7.11 -14.81
N GLU A 254 19.61 6.14 -14.40
CA GLU A 254 20.04 5.03 -15.25
C GLU A 254 19.17 3.77 -15.07
N LEU A 255 18.47 3.66 -13.95
CA LEU A 255 17.74 2.46 -13.56
C LEU A 255 16.24 2.73 -13.38
N VAL A 256 15.41 1.86 -13.97
CA VAL A 256 13.95 1.93 -13.84
C VAL A 256 13.54 1.56 -12.42
N ASP A 257 12.70 2.40 -11.80
CA ASP A 257 12.15 2.22 -10.45
C ASP A 257 13.20 2.02 -9.33
N THR A 258 14.42 2.51 -9.54
CA THR A 258 15.45 2.54 -8.51
C THR A 258 15.57 3.95 -7.92
N PHE A 259 15.73 4.03 -6.61
CA PHE A 259 15.86 5.27 -5.86
C PHE A 259 17.10 5.21 -4.98
N ARG A 260 17.77 6.34 -4.83
CA ARG A 260 18.84 6.54 -3.85
C ARG A 260 18.25 7.19 -2.59
N ALA A 261 19.12 7.48 -1.61
CA ALA A 261 18.74 8.27 -0.46
C ALA A 261 17.98 9.54 -0.92
N PRO A 262 16.87 9.92 -0.27
CA PRO A 262 16.11 11.09 -0.70
C PRO A 262 16.99 12.34 -0.67
N ILE A 263 16.79 13.24 -1.65
CA ILE A 263 17.51 14.52 -1.71
C ILE A 263 17.21 15.30 -0.43
N VAL A 264 15.92 15.38 -0.05
CA VAL A 264 15.50 15.90 1.25
C VAL A 264 14.59 14.83 1.86
N PRO A 265 14.94 14.22 3.00
CA PRO A 265 14.04 13.27 3.67
C PRO A 265 12.80 13.97 4.21
N ASP A 266 11.63 13.35 4.04
CA ASP A 266 10.40 13.80 4.69
C ASP A 266 10.47 13.47 6.19
N ILE A 267 10.58 14.51 7.02
CA ILE A 267 10.61 14.38 8.47
C ILE A 267 9.28 14.73 9.11
N ASN A 268 8.26 15.15 8.35
CA ASN A 268 6.98 15.59 8.93
C ASN A 268 6.31 14.48 9.75
N PRO A 269 6.21 13.21 9.28
CA PRO A 269 5.65 12.14 10.09
C PRO A 269 6.49 11.81 11.33
N VAL A 270 7.81 11.97 11.24
CA VAL A 270 8.74 11.76 12.37
C VAL A 270 8.49 12.79 13.47
N LEU A 271 8.36 14.07 13.09
CA LEU A 271 8.07 15.15 14.04
C LEU A 271 6.73 14.91 14.74
N SER A 272 5.66 14.65 13.97
CA SER A 272 4.34 14.40 14.55
C SER A 272 4.34 13.16 15.47
N GLY A 273 4.92 12.05 15.02
CA GLY A 273 4.89 10.78 15.73
C GLY A 273 5.82 10.72 16.96
N LEU A 274 6.99 11.38 16.93
CA LEU A 274 7.99 11.29 18.00
C LEU A 274 8.01 12.49 18.96
N THR A 275 7.28 13.56 18.67
CA THR A 275 7.28 14.77 19.52
C THR A 275 5.89 15.26 19.93
N GLY A 276 4.82 14.74 19.32
CA GLY A 276 3.45 15.20 19.57
C GLY A 276 3.14 16.59 19.03
N VAL A 277 4.07 17.22 18.29
CA VAL A 277 3.82 18.50 17.61
C VAL A 277 2.92 18.30 16.39
N TYR A 278 2.29 19.37 15.94
CA TYR A 278 1.41 19.35 14.78
C TYR A 278 2.19 19.78 13.54
N SER A 279 2.58 18.82 12.71
CA SER A 279 3.14 19.13 11.39
C SER A 279 2.06 19.73 10.48
N PHE A 280 2.35 20.87 9.87
CA PHE A 280 1.41 21.56 8.97
C PHE A 280 1.01 20.68 7.77
N ALA A 281 1.99 20.01 7.17
CA ALA A 281 1.84 18.99 6.15
C ALA A 281 2.47 17.68 6.66
N GLY A 282 1.74 16.95 7.52
CA GLY A 282 2.18 15.71 8.15
C GLY A 282 2.25 14.52 7.18
N HIS A 283 1.50 13.47 7.48
CA HIS A 283 1.33 12.36 6.54
C HIS A 283 0.18 12.64 5.57
N TRP A 284 0.28 12.15 4.33
CA TRP A 284 -0.72 12.36 3.26
C TRP A 284 -2.11 11.83 3.60
N SER A 285 -2.18 10.78 4.43
CA SER A 285 -3.47 10.34 4.94
C SER A 285 -3.94 11.22 6.11
N GLU A 286 -3.09 11.83 6.92
CA GLU A 286 -3.47 12.47 8.20
C GLU A 286 -3.71 13.98 8.12
N THR A 287 -3.44 14.57 6.97
CA THR A 287 -3.50 16.02 6.79
C THR A 287 -4.68 16.38 5.87
N PRO A 288 -5.66 17.18 6.33
CA PRO A 288 -6.67 17.73 5.45
C PRO A 288 -6.04 18.69 4.45
N ASP A 289 -6.53 18.64 3.21
CA ASP A 289 -6.02 19.35 2.04
C ASP A 289 -4.50 19.17 1.86
N TYR A 290 -4.03 17.92 1.99
CA TYR A 290 -2.61 17.61 2.03
C TYR A 290 -1.84 18.17 0.83
N ILE A 291 -2.40 18.12 -0.38
CA ILE A 291 -1.72 18.60 -1.59
C ILE A 291 -1.43 20.10 -1.50
N ASN A 292 -2.42 20.92 -1.14
CA ASN A 292 -2.20 22.36 -1.02
C ASN A 292 -1.26 22.69 0.13
N ARG A 293 -1.41 22.03 1.28
CA ARG A 293 -0.51 22.24 2.42
C ARG A 293 0.92 21.81 2.12
N ARG A 294 1.11 20.70 1.41
CA ARG A 294 2.41 20.25 0.93
C ARG A 294 3.03 21.29 0.00
N ASN A 295 2.25 21.80 -0.95
CA ASN A 295 2.73 22.82 -1.89
C ASN A 295 3.11 24.14 -1.18
N ASP A 296 2.31 24.58 -0.21
CA ASP A 296 2.61 25.77 0.58
C ASP A 296 3.83 25.56 1.49
N ALA A 297 3.95 24.39 2.12
CA ALA A 297 5.15 24.02 2.87
C ALA A 297 6.38 24.05 1.97
N THR A 298 6.34 23.43 0.78
CA THR A 298 7.45 23.46 -0.19
C THR A 298 7.84 24.89 -0.58
N ARG A 299 6.88 25.75 -0.89
CA ARG A 299 7.13 27.15 -1.28
C ARG A 299 7.88 27.95 -0.21
N ILE A 300 7.64 27.69 1.08
CA ILE A 300 8.39 28.38 2.15
C ILE A 300 9.90 28.16 2.00
N PHE A 301 10.33 26.95 1.60
CA PHE A 301 11.74 26.56 1.60
C PHE A 301 12.47 26.78 0.27
N LEU A 302 11.77 27.01 -0.84
CA LEU A 302 12.44 27.20 -2.14
C LEU A 302 12.99 28.62 -2.29
N GLU A 303 14.22 28.74 -2.81
CA GLU A 303 14.90 30.02 -3.06
C GLU A 303 14.12 30.92 -4.03
N GLU A 304 13.51 30.32 -5.06
CA GLU A 304 12.72 31.02 -6.08
C GLU A 304 11.40 31.62 -5.56
N THR A 305 10.97 31.27 -4.35
CA THR A 305 9.73 31.80 -3.80
C THR A 305 9.92 33.22 -3.29
N LEU A 306 9.10 34.15 -3.82
CA LEU A 306 9.06 35.55 -3.41
C LEU A 306 8.79 35.70 -1.91
N GLU A 307 9.52 36.61 -1.25
CA GLU A 307 9.42 36.84 0.20
C GLU A 307 8.00 37.19 0.65
N ALA A 308 7.29 38.04 -0.10
CA ALA A 308 5.90 38.39 0.19
C ALA A 308 4.98 37.15 0.23
N LYS A 309 5.24 36.15 -0.63
CA LYS A 309 4.44 34.92 -0.66
C LYS A 309 4.80 33.99 0.50
N ARG A 310 6.07 33.94 0.87
CA ARG A 310 6.54 33.21 2.06
C ARG A 310 5.89 33.78 3.32
N GLN A 311 5.92 35.11 3.48
CA GLN A 311 5.31 35.80 4.61
C GLN A 311 3.80 35.58 4.67
N GLU A 312 3.08 35.66 3.54
CA GLU A 312 1.64 35.37 3.48
C GLU A 312 1.31 33.97 4.05
N ILE A 313 2.11 32.95 3.73
CA ILE A 313 1.90 31.60 4.23
C ILE A 313 2.18 31.54 5.74
N LEU A 314 3.29 32.14 6.19
CA LEU A 314 3.68 32.16 7.62
C LEU A 314 2.64 32.91 8.47
N ASP A 315 2.13 34.05 8.01
CA ASP A 315 1.10 34.84 8.69
C ASP A 315 -0.23 34.10 8.81
N ARG A 316 -0.58 33.33 7.77
CA ARG A 316 -1.80 32.52 7.74
C ARG A 316 -1.70 31.30 8.64
N VAL A 317 -0.56 30.60 8.64
CA VAL A 317 -0.38 29.35 9.40
C VAL A 317 -0.01 29.61 10.86
N LYS A 318 0.71 30.69 11.13
CA LYS A 318 1.30 31.03 12.43
C LYS A 318 2.05 29.84 13.06
N PRO A 319 3.09 29.32 12.39
CA PRO A 319 3.86 28.20 12.93
C PRO A 319 4.76 28.66 14.08
N HIS A 320 4.94 27.80 15.09
CA HIS A 320 5.83 28.08 16.21
C HIS A 320 7.29 27.83 15.83
N TYR A 321 7.50 26.83 14.96
CA TYR A 321 8.81 26.44 14.50
C TYR A 321 8.84 26.12 13.00
N LEU A 322 10.00 26.35 12.39
CA LEU A 322 10.36 25.81 11.08
C LEU A 322 11.48 24.80 11.25
N VAL A 323 11.40 23.66 10.55
CA VAL A 323 12.56 22.80 10.32
C VAL A 323 13.05 23.02 8.91
N ALA A 324 14.06 23.87 8.77
CA ALA A 324 14.61 24.28 7.50
C ALA A 324 15.80 23.38 7.12
N PRO A 325 15.86 22.87 5.88
CA PRO A 325 17.09 22.28 5.34
C PRO A 325 18.18 23.35 5.23
N ASP A 326 19.44 22.99 5.50
CA ASP A 326 20.59 23.89 5.33
C ASP A 326 20.89 24.04 3.82
N PRO A 327 20.91 25.28 3.26
CA PRO A 327 21.22 25.52 1.86
C PRO A 327 22.59 24.99 1.41
N LYS A 328 23.55 24.84 2.33
CA LYS A 328 24.86 24.25 2.04
C LYS A 328 24.78 22.74 1.79
N ALA A 329 23.85 22.06 2.48
CA ALA A 329 23.60 20.65 2.29
C ALA A 329 22.65 20.39 1.10
N PHE A 330 21.74 21.32 0.82
CA PHE A 330 20.68 21.18 -0.18
C PHE A 330 20.61 22.41 -1.10
N PRO A 331 21.19 22.36 -2.31
CA PRO A 331 21.12 23.46 -3.27
C PRO A 331 19.68 23.81 -3.68
N GLY A 332 19.40 25.11 -3.90
CA GLY A 332 18.08 25.62 -4.29
C GLY A 332 17.09 25.83 -3.12
N ILE A 333 17.56 25.64 -1.88
CA ILE A 333 16.82 25.94 -0.65
C ILE A 333 17.18 27.34 -0.16
N ALA A 334 16.17 28.10 0.26
CA ALA A 334 16.33 29.42 0.85
C ALA A 334 16.98 29.36 2.24
N ASP A 335 17.85 30.31 2.56
CA ASP A 335 18.31 30.51 3.93
C ASP A 335 17.22 31.21 4.75
N LEU A 336 16.59 30.45 5.65
CA LEU A 336 15.50 30.93 6.50
C LEU A 336 15.97 31.31 7.92
N SER A 337 17.27 31.24 8.21
CA SER A 337 17.81 31.50 9.55
C SER A 337 17.47 32.91 10.08
N GLY A 338 17.21 33.88 9.20
CA GLY A 338 16.80 35.23 9.55
C GLY A 338 15.36 35.38 10.03
N LEU A 339 14.51 34.35 9.91
CA LEU A 339 13.10 34.41 10.32
C LEU A 339 12.89 34.26 11.84
N GLY A 340 13.93 33.90 12.60
CA GLY A 340 13.81 33.72 14.04
C GLY A 340 15.10 33.19 14.67
N THR A 341 14.99 32.57 15.84
CA THR A 341 16.15 32.05 16.58
C THR A 341 16.40 30.58 16.25
N VAL A 342 17.60 30.23 15.78
CA VAL A 342 18.01 28.82 15.61
C VAL A 342 18.23 28.19 16.98
N VAL A 343 17.51 27.10 17.27
CA VAL A 343 17.47 26.47 18.60
C VAL A 343 17.97 25.02 18.64
N ALA A 344 18.06 24.33 17.50
CA ALA A 344 18.62 22.99 17.38
C ALA A 344 19.03 22.67 15.92
N GLY A 345 19.85 21.64 15.72
CA GLY A 345 20.33 21.23 14.40
C GLY A 345 21.62 21.96 13.98
N SER A 346 22.37 21.37 13.04
CA SER A 346 23.74 21.83 12.77
C SER A 346 24.26 21.70 11.33
N SER A 347 23.83 20.72 10.53
CA SER A 347 24.52 20.40 9.27
C SER A 347 23.62 20.18 8.05
N GLN A 348 22.48 19.52 8.25
CA GLN A 348 21.49 19.21 7.24
C GLN A 348 20.17 19.93 7.54
N PHE A 349 19.78 19.96 8.81
CA PHE A 349 18.55 20.61 9.23
C PHE A 349 18.81 21.52 10.42
N VAL A 350 18.08 22.63 10.45
CA VAL A 350 18.03 23.55 11.59
C VAL A 350 16.58 23.75 12.01
N LEU A 351 16.37 23.78 13.33
CA LEU A 351 15.10 24.15 13.94
C LEU A 351 15.14 25.63 14.29
N ILE A 352 14.23 26.40 13.71
CA ILE A 352 14.10 27.83 13.88
C ILE A 352 12.85 28.07 14.70
N LYS A 353 12.99 28.70 15.86
CA LYS A 353 11.88 29.21 16.66
C LYS A 353 11.49 30.57 16.11
N LEU A 354 10.23 30.73 15.72
CA LEU A 354 9.72 31.99 15.19
C LEU A 354 9.27 32.91 16.33
N ASP A 355 9.68 34.16 16.26
CA ASP A 355 9.28 35.21 17.19
C ASP A 355 8.00 35.85 16.64
N MET A 356 6.85 35.22 16.89
CA MET A 356 5.53 35.74 16.51
C MET A 356 4.83 36.44 17.66
#